data_AF-H0SJ15-F1
#
_entry.id   AF-H0SJ15-F1
#
_cell.length_a   1.000
_cell.length_b   1.000
_cell.length_c   1.000
_cell.angle_alpha   90.00
_cell.angle_beta   90.00
_cell.angle_gamma   90.00
#
_symmetry.space_group_name_H-M   'P 1'
#
loop_
_entity.id
_entity.type
_entity.pdbx_description
1 polymer ?
#
loop_
_entity_poly.entity_id
_entity_poly.type
_entity_poly.pdbx_seq_one_letter_code
_entity_poly.pdbx_strand_id
1 'polypeptide(L)'
;MNTNLFHNIANVASLGLAGTTAMLLASGCHQGADGAFDCSTSWINPTYTTAAIATLQVIKLLVNILRDGLDGLVRPQPPVEQRVIHSRRRQGQTVHDRATVP
;
A
#
# COMPACT_ATOMS: atom_id res chain seq x y z
N MET A 1 -7.67 -18.11 -10.07
CA MET A 1 -7.57 -16.73 -10.61
C MET A 1 -6.18 -16.50 -11.17
N ASN A 2 -6.03 -15.63 -12.16
CA ASN A 2 -4.70 -15.25 -12.64
C ASN A 2 -4.00 -14.41 -11.55
N THR A 3 -3.07 -15.03 -10.83
CA THR A 3 -2.33 -14.42 -9.72
C THR A 3 -1.63 -13.11 -10.13
N ASN A 4 -1.14 -13.03 -11.36
CA ASN A 4 -0.51 -11.80 -11.89
C ASN A 4 -1.50 -10.66 -12.04
N LEU A 5 -2.73 -10.94 -12.52
CA LEU A 5 -3.78 -9.93 -12.64
C LEU A 5 -4.19 -9.42 -11.26
N PHE A 6 -4.33 -10.33 -10.30
CA PHE A 6 -4.68 -10.02 -8.92
C PHE A 6 -3.65 -9.10 -8.24
N HIS A 7 -2.35 -9.39 -8.37
CA HIS A 7 -1.30 -8.52 -7.83
C HIS A 7 -1.29 -7.13 -8.47
N ASN A 8 -1.53 -7.06 -9.78
CA ASN A 8 -1.51 -5.77 -10.49
C ASN A 8 -2.69 -4.87 -10.04
N ILE A 9 -3.88 -5.46 -9.88
CA ILE A 9 -5.04 -4.76 -9.33
C ILE A 9 -4.77 -4.29 -7.90
N ALA A 10 -4.22 -5.15 -7.04
CA ALA A 10 -3.91 -4.79 -5.66
C ALA A 10 -2.89 -3.63 -5.57
N ASN A 11 -1.87 -3.61 -6.42
CA ASN A 11 -0.89 -2.52 -6.47
C ASN A 11 -1.51 -1.19 -6.93
N VAL A 12 -2.29 -1.20 -8.02
CA VAL A 12 -2.96 0.01 -8.52
C VAL A 12 -3.96 0.55 -7.49
N ALA A 13 -4.74 -0.33 -6.87
CA ALA A 13 -5.69 0.07 -5.83
C ALA A 13 -4.98 0.66 -4.61
N SER A 14 -3.89 0.05 -4.16
CA SER A 14 -3.06 0.57 -3.05
C SER A 14 -2.46 1.93 -3.38
N LEU A 15 -1.99 2.14 -4.61
CA LEU A 15 -1.47 3.43 -5.08
C LEU A 15 -2.57 4.50 -5.07
N GLY A 16 -3.77 4.18 -5.57
CA GLY A 16 -4.91 5.09 -5.56
C GLY A 16 -5.32 5.49 -4.14
N LEU A 17 -5.41 4.53 -3.23
CA LEU A 17 -5.69 4.77 -1.80
C LEU A 17 -4.66 5.71 -1.16
N ALA A 18 -3.37 5.45 -1.39
CA ALA A 18 -2.30 6.31 -0.87
C ALA A 18 -2.37 7.73 -1.44
N GLY A 19 -2.64 7.87 -2.74
CA GLY A 19 -2.80 9.17 -3.41
C GLY A 19 -3.96 9.98 -2.84
N THR A 20 -5.13 9.35 -2.66
CA THR A 20 -6.31 10.05 -2.12
C THR A 20 -6.11 10.44 -0.66
N THR A 21 -5.49 9.58 0.15
CA THR A 21 -5.10 9.93 1.52
C THR A 21 -4.15 11.13 1.54
N ALA A 22 -3.14 11.16 0.66
CA ALA A 22 -2.23 12.28 0.57
C ALA A 22 -2.94 13.59 0.18
N MET A 23 -3.93 13.53 -0.73
CA MET A 23 -4.73 14.69 -1.10
C MET A 23 -5.58 15.22 0.06
N LEU A 24 -6.19 14.34 0.86
CA LEU A 24 -6.94 14.73 2.05
C LEU A 24 -6.04 15.37 3.11
N LEU A 25 -4.84 14.83 3.32
CA LEU A 25 -3.86 15.43 4.22
C LEU A 25 -3.43 16.82 3.71
N ALA A 26 -3.15 16.93 2.42
CA ALA A 26 -2.78 18.20 1.78
C ALA A 26 -3.91 19.25 1.86
N SER A 27 -5.17 18.83 1.89
CA SER A 27 -6.31 19.74 2.06
C SER A 27 -6.52 20.22 3.49
N GLY A 28 -5.71 19.76 4.45
CA GLY A 28 -5.78 20.16 5.86
C GLY A 28 -6.50 19.16 6.77
N CYS A 29 -6.73 17.92 6.32
CA CYS A 29 -7.16 16.85 7.22
C CYS A 29 -5.96 16.27 7.98
N HIS A 30 -6.21 15.74 9.17
CA HIS A 30 -5.24 15.01 9.98
C HIS A 30 -5.70 13.57 10.22
N GLN A 31 -4.80 12.60 10.06
CA GLN A 31 -5.08 11.19 10.36
C GLN A 31 -4.60 10.85 11.78
N GLY A 32 -5.52 10.43 12.65
CA GLY A 32 -5.23 9.95 14.00
C GLY A 32 -4.64 8.53 14.02
N ALA A 33 -4.12 8.11 15.18
CA ALA A 33 -3.50 6.79 15.36
C ALA A 33 -4.47 5.63 15.07
N ASP A 34 -5.77 5.86 15.29
CA ASP A 34 -6.85 4.91 15.06
C ASP A 34 -7.23 4.80 13.57
N GLY A 35 -6.56 5.58 12.71
CA GLY A 35 -6.81 5.65 11.27
C GLY A 35 -7.99 6.56 10.87
N ALA A 36 -8.65 7.21 11.84
CA ALA A 36 -9.69 8.20 11.60
C ALA A 36 -9.10 9.51 11.06
N PHE A 37 -9.85 10.20 10.20
CA PHE A 37 -9.47 11.52 9.68
C PHE A 37 -10.30 12.61 10.36
N ASP A 38 -9.64 13.64 10.87
CA ASP A 38 -10.23 14.90 11.28
C ASP A 38 -10.01 15.95 10.18
N CYS A 39 -11.09 16.45 9.60
CA CYS A 39 -11.07 17.46 8.54
C CYS A 39 -11.75 18.77 8.95
N SER A 40 -11.94 19.01 10.25
CA SER A 40 -12.56 20.24 10.77
C SER A 40 -11.82 21.52 10.36
N THR A 41 -10.52 21.41 10.09
CA THR A 41 -9.64 22.50 9.64
C THR A 41 -9.40 22.51 8.13
N SER A 42 -9.98 21.57 7.37
CA SER A 42 -9.77 21.49 5.93
C SER A 42 -10.46 22.61 5.17
N TRP A 43 -9.88 23.05 4.05
CA TRP A 43 -10.57 23.95 3.11
C TRP A 43 -11.69 23.26 2.32
N ILE A 44 -11.82 21.92 2.42
CA ILE A 44 -12.90 21.15 1.78
C ILE A 44 -14.07 21.08 2.75
N ASN A 45 -15.29 21.24 2.24
CA ASN A 45 -16.49 21.13 3.06
C ASN A 45 -16.50 19.79 3.84
N PRO A 46 -16.60 19.83 5.18
CA PRO A 46 -16.42 18.66 6.02
C PRO A 46 -17.52 17.60 5.82
N THR A 47 -18.72 17.99 5.40
CA THR A 47 -19.82 17.05 5.12
C THR A 47 -19.47 16.11 3.96
N TYR A 48 -18.97 16.64 2.85
CA TYR A 48 -18.57 15.83 1.70
C TYR A 48 -17.28 15.06 1.96
N THR A 49 -16.36 15.65 2.72
CA THR A 49 -15.08 15.02 3.07
C THR A 49 -15.29 13.81 3.96
N THR A 50 -16.19 13.90 4.94
CA THR A 50 -16.55 12.78 5.82
C THR A 50 -17.12 11.60 5.03
N ALA A 51 -18.02 11.86 4.09
CA ALA A 51 -18.58 10.81 3.22
C ALA A 51 -17.51 10.15 2.33
N ALA A 52 -16.59 10.96 1.78
CA ALA A 52 -15.47 10.47 0.97
C ALA A 52 -14.51 9.61 1.80
N ILE A 53 -14.17 10.01 3.03
CA ILE A 53 -13.34 9.24 3.96
C ILE A 53 -14.00 7.91 4.30
N ALA A 54 -15.28 7.91 4.65
CA ALA A 54 -16.00 6.67 4.96
C ALA A 54 -15.95 5.69 3.77
N THR A 55 -16.13 6.21 2.56
CA THR A 55 -16.02 5.42 1.32
C THR A 55 -14.60 4.89 1.12
N LEU A 56 -13.58 5.72 1.34
CA LEU A 56 -12.17 5.30 1.23
C LEU A 56 -11.83 4.19 2.22
N GLN A 57 -12.36 4.23 3.44
CA GLN A 57 -12.12 3.18 4.44
C GLN A 57 -12.75 1.85 4.03
N VAL A 58 -13.95 1.87 3.45
CA VAL A 58 -14.58 0.66 2.89
C VAL A 58 -13.77 0.12 1.72
N ILE A 59 -13.34 0.99 0.79
CA ILE A 59 -12.48 0.59 -0.33
C ILE A 59 -11.18 -0.03 0.17
N LYS A 60 -10.54 0.57 1.17
CA LYS A 60 -9.31 0.05 1.77
C LYS A 60 -9.50 -1.35 2.33
N LEU A 61 -10.60 -1.57 3.06
CA LEU A 61 -10.94 -2.87 3.60
C LEU A 61 -11.07 -3.92 2.49
N LEU A 62 -11.80 -3.58 1.42
CA LEU A 62 -11.94 -4.47 0.26
C LEU A 62 -10.61 -4.75 -0.41
N VAL A 63 -9.76 -3.74 -0.62
CA VAL A 63 -8.44 -3.92 -1.21
C VAL A 63 -7.55 -4.82 -0.35
N ASN A 64 -7.58 -4.66 0.97
CA ASN A 64 -6.84 -5.52 1.89
C ASN A 64 -7.36 -6.97 1.85
N ILE A 65 -8.69 -7.17 1.85
CA ILE A 65 -9.28 -8.51 1.75
C ILE A 65 -8.93 -9.16 0.42
N LEU A 66 -8.99 -8.38 -0.67
CA LEU A 66 -8.57 -8.87 -1.97
C LEU A 66 -7.11 -9.28 -1.88
N ARG A 67 -6.19 -8.37 -1.55
CA ARG A 67 -4.73 -8.61 -1.55
C ARG A 67 -4.26 -9.71 -0.59
N ASP A 68 -4.73 -9.67 0.65
CA ASP A 68 -4.18 -10.47 1.77
C ASP A 68 -5.14 -11.59 2.22
N GLY A 69 -6.35 -11.65 1.65
CA GLY A 69 -7.42 -12.55 2.09
C GLY A 69 -8.09 -12.08 3.39
N LEU A 70 -9.18 -12.74 3.78
CA LEU A 70 -9.85 -12.48 5.07
C LEU A 70 -8.92 -12.74 6.27
N ASP A 71 -7.99 -13.70 6.13
CA ASP A 71 -7.00 -14.07 7.14
C ASP A 71 -5.98 -12.94 7.39
N GLY A 72 -5.72 -12.10 6.38
CA GLY A 72 -4.82 -10.95 6.47
C GLY A 72 -5.32 -9.82 7.37
N LEU A 73 -6.63 -9.78 7.69
CA LEU A 73 -7.20 -8.78 8.62
C LEU A 73 -6.92 -9.10 10.09
N VAL A 74 -6.71 -10.38 10.42
CA VAL A 74 -6.62 -10.85 11.81
C VAL A 74 -5.20 -11.25 12.21
N ARG A 75 -4.33 -11.52 11.22
CA ARG A 75 -2.93 -11.85 11.49
C ARG A 75 -2.16 -10.63 11.97
N PRO A 76 -1.38 -10.75 13.06
CA PRO A 76 -0.39 -9.74 13.42
C PRO A 76 0.53 -9.49 12.24
N GLN A 77 0.72 -8.22 11.85
CA GLN A 77 1.73 -7.90 10.86
C GLN A 77 3.09 -8.35 11.42
N PRO A 78 3.90 -9.13 10.66
CA PRO A 78 5.22 -9.52 11.11
C PRO A 78 6.03 -8.25 11.41
N PRO A 79 6.86 -8.25 12.48
CA PRO A 79 7.69 -7.10 12.80
C PRO A 79 8.45 -6.67 11.56
N VAL A 80 8.42 -5.37 11.27
CA VAL A 80 9.23 -4.82 10.18
C VAL A 80 10.69 -4.99 10.61
N GLU A 81 11.30 -6.10 10.25
CA GLU A 81 12.74 -6.24 10.36
C GLU A 81 13.33 -5.12 9.52
N GLN A 82 13.99 -4.17 10.18
CA GLN A 82 14.87 -3.24 9.48
C GLN A 82 15.92 -4.10 8.81
N ARG A 83 15.71 -4.40 7.53
CA ARG A 83 16.75 -4.96 6.68
C ARG A 83 17.85 -3.91 6.66
N VAL A 84 18.85 -4.09 7.52
CA VAL A 84 20.16 -3.46 7.36
C VAL A 84 20.60 -3.90 5.96
N ILE A 85 20.49 -3.01 4.98
CA ILE A 85 20.96 -3.28 3.63
C ILE A 85 22.48 -3.36 3.71
N HIS A 86 22.98 -4.56 3.99
CA HIS A 86 24.30 -4.93 3.54
C HIS A 86 24.22 -5.04 2.02
N SER A 87 24.68 -3.97 1.37
CA SER A 87 24.91 -3.85 -0.07
C SER A 87 25.99 -4.83 -0.54
N ARG A 88 25.75 -6.15 -0.42
CA ARG A 88 26.57 -7.16 -1.09
C ARG A 88 25.94 -7.56 -2.41
N ARG A 89 26.48 -6.94 -3.46
CA ARG A 89 26.73 -7.48 -4.81
C ARG A 89 25.80 -8.64 -5.23
N ARG A 90 24.76 -8.32 -6.01
CA ARG A 90 24.19 -9.24 -7.00
C ARG A 90 24.13 -8.57 -8.38
N GLN A 91 25.29 -8.08 -8.85
CA GLN A 91 25.52 -7.72 -10.25
C GLN A 91 26.81 -8.40 -10.70
N GLY A 92 26.77 -9.69 -11.05
CA GLY A 92 27.93 -10.34 -11.64
C GLY A 92 28.05 -11.86 -11.52
N GLN A 93 26.96 -12.63 -11.52
CA GLN A 93 27.08 -14.10 -11.47
C GLN A 93 26.11 -14.82 -12.41
N THR A 94 25.94 -14.32 -13.64
CA THR A 94 25.17 -15.01 -14.69
C THR A 94 25.76 -14.88 -16.11
N VAL A 95 27.04 -14.55 -16.29
CA VAL A 95 27.59 -14.36 -17.67
C VAL A 95 28.89 -15.12 -17.99
N HIS A 96 29.51 -15.87 -17.06
CA HIS A 96 30.82 -16.49 -17.35
C HIS A 96 30.89 -18.01 -17.57
N ASP A 97 29.80 -18.78 -17.47
CA ASP A 97 29.82 -20.23 -17.73
C ASP A 97 29.41 -20.61 -19.16
N ARG A 98 29.94 -19.91 -20.16
CA ARG A 98 29.75 -20.32 -21.57
C ARG A 98 30.95 -19.98 -22.46
N ALA A 99 32.12 -20.46 -22.08
CA ALA A 99 33.25 -20.54 -23.00
C ALA A 99 34.21 -21.66 -22.61
N THR A 100 33.79 -22.91 -22.83
CA THR A 100 34.78 -23.99 -23.05
C THR A 100 34.23 -25.02 -24.04
N VAL A 101 35.08 -25.34 -25.02
CA VAL A 101 35.09 -26.52 -25.92
C VAL A 101 34.32 -26.38 -27.25
N PRO A 102 34.90 -26.79 -28.39
CA PRO A 102 36.22 -27.40 -28.61
C PRO A 102 37.34 -26.42 -29.00
#